data_AF-A0A653NJQ0-F1
#
_entry.id   AF-A0A653NJQ0-F1
#
_cell.length_a   1.000
_cell.length_b   1.000
_cell.length_c   1.000
_cell.angle_alpha   90.00
_cell.angle_beta   90.00
_cell.angle_gamma   90.00
#
_symmetry.space_group_name_H-M   'P 1'
#
loop_
_entity.id
_entity.type
_entity.pdbx_description
1 polymer ?
#
loop_
_entity_poly.entity_id
_entity_poly.type
_entity_poly.pdbx_seq_one_letter_code
_entity_poly.pdbx_strand_id
1 'polypeptide(L)'
;MKEKEFKDFIKVLKLLLILGCIYAFMLILECIVSSIWNLLLFLAIILVILWCYYRKKKEKTYAKGILILIILILLAIWSIGPCVYQRHIAQMEKTELEEKQREIEGKQYMKKMEEDAKKAQDEVKEESAKRKAEEDKSKNSEKEKNSSTQNYNFKEDRDCSDFRNASEATEFMKKSKAAGFGDHRLDRNGDGIACN
;
A
#
# COMPACT_ATOMS: atom_id res chain seq x y z
N MET A 1 28.33 35.12 29.94
CA MET A 1 28.51 33.90 29.13
C MET A 1 27.92 34.02 27.72
N LYS A 2 26.67 34.51 27.57
CA LYS A 2 25.96 34.62 26.27
C LYS A 2 26.63 35.50 25.20
N GLU A 3 27.33 36.57 25.57
CA GLU A 3 27.93 37.50 24.59
C GLU A 3 29.13 36.89 23.85
N LYS A 4 29.88 36.00 24.50
CA LYS A 4 31.07 35.36 23.90
C LYS A 4 30.65 34.33 22.86
N GLU A 5 29.63 33.53 23.17
CA GLU A 5 29.05 32.55 22.24
C GLU A 5 28.42 33.21 21.01
N PHE A 6 27.78 34.38 21.18
CA PHE A 6 27.22 35.12 20.05
C PHE A 6 28.31 35.67 19.11
N LYS A 7 29.43 36.15 19.65
CA LYS A 7 30.59 36.59 18.84
C LYS A 7 31.23 35.43 18.09
N ASP A 8 31.32 34.25 18.71
CA ASP A 8 31.87 33.06 18.05
C ASP A 8 30.90 32.49 16.99
N PHE A 9 29.59 32.55 17.23
CA PHE A 9 28.57 32.23 16.23
C PHE A 9 28.66 33.15 14.99
N ILE A 10 28.84 34.46 15.17
CA ILE A 10 29.01 35.40 14.06
C ILE A 10 30.29 35.13 13.27
N LYS A 11 31.39 34.72 13.93
CA LYS A 11 32.63 34.34 13.23
C LYS A 11 32.42 33.09 12.38
N VAL A 12 31.76 32.07 12.93
CA VAL A 12 31.44 30.84 12.20
C VAL A 12 30.54 31.15 11.00
N LEU A 13 29.52 31.99 11.18
CA LEU A 13 28.62 32.40 10.10
C LEU A 13 29.37 33.14 8.97
N LYS A 14 30.28 34.06 9.33
CA LYS A 14 31.13 34.75 8.35
C LYS A 14 32.05 33.79 7.61
N LEU A 15 32.64 32.81 8.31
CA LEU A 15 33.53 31.82 7.73
C LEU A 15 32.78 30.91 6.75
N LEU A 16 31.56 30.49 7.10
CA LEU A 16 30.67 29.74 6.20
C LEU A 16 30.28 30.55 4.96
N LEU A 17 29.99 31.84 5.12
CA LEU A 17 29.65 32.73 4.01
C LEU A 17 30.83 32.91 3.06
N ILE A 18 32.05 33.11 3.58
CA ILE A 18 33.28 33.17 2.79
C ILE A 18 33.50 31.86 2.03
N LEU A 19 33.32 30.70 2.69
CA LEU A 19 33.46 29.39 2.05
C LEU A 19 32.45 29.22 0.91
N GLY A 20 31.20 29.64 1.12
CA GLY A 20 30.15 29.64 0.11
C GLY A 20 30.46 30.56 -1.08
N CYS A 21 31.00 31.74 -0.83
CA CYS A 21 31.44 32.66 -1.89
C CYS A 21 32.61 32.10 -2.70
N ILE A 22 33.60 31.46 -2.06
CA ILE A 22 34.72 30.81 -2.75
C ILE A 22 34.21 29.67 -3.62
N TYR A 23 33.29 28.84 -3.11
CA TYR A 23 32.69 27.76 -3.90
C TYR A 23 31.90 28.29 -5.11
N ALA A 24 31.09 29.33 -4.92
CA ALA A 24 30.37 29.98 -6.02
C ALA A 24 31.32 30.57 -7.08
N PHE A 25 32.43 31.17 -6.65
CA PHE A 25 33.46 31.69 -7.55
C PHE A 25 34.14 30.58 -8.36
N MET A 26 34.46 29.44 -7.74
CA MET A 26 35.02 28.27 -8.43
C MET A 26 34.05 27.72 -9.50
N LEU A 27 32.74 27.67 -9.20
CA LEU A 27 31.71 27.27 -10.18
C LEU A 27 31.58 28.26 -11.35
N ILE A 28 31.70 29.57 -11.09
CA ILE A 28 31.70 30.60 -12.13
C ILE A 28 32.95 30.47 -13.01
N LEU A 29 34.12 30.22 -12.41
CA LEU A 29 35.35 29.96 -13.17
C LEU A 29 35.24 28.70 -14.03
N GLU A 30 34.65 27.63 -13.51
CA GLU A 30 34.42 26.39 -14.28
C GLU A 30 33.49 26.62 -15.49
N CYS A 31 32.45 27.44 -15.32
CA CYS A 31 31.57 27.89 -16.42
C CYS A 31 32.33 28.74 -17.46
N ILE A 32 33.14 29.69 -17.01
CA ILE A 32 33.92 30.58 -17.89
C ILE A 32 34.96 29.78 -18.67
N VAL A 33 35.68 28.89 -18.00
CA VAL A 33 36.69 28.01 -18.61
C VAL A 33 36.02 27.13 -19.66
N SER A 34 34.90 26.48 -19.34
CA SER A 34 34.13 25.65 -20.29
C SER A 34 33.66 26.43 -21.53
N SER A 35 33.26 27.68 -21.36
CA SER A 35 32.86 28.56 -22.47
C SER A 35 34.06 28.99 -23.34
N ILE A 36 35.20 29.31 -22.71
CA ILE A 36 36.45 29.68 -23.38
C ILE A 36 37.03 28.52 -24.20
N TRP A 37 36.96 27.29 -23.69
CA TRP A 37 37.40 26.11 -24.44
C TRP A 37 36.62 25.93 -25.73
N ASN A 38 35.30 26.18 -25.72
CA ASN A 38 34.47 26.10 -26.91
C ASN A 38 34.83 27.20 -27.93
N LEU A 39 35.03 28.44 -27.46
CA LEU A 39 35.49 29.55 -28.31
C LEU A 39 36.88 29.28 -28.91
N LEU A 40 37.81 28.72 -28.13
CA LEU A 40 39.14 28.30 -28.60
C LEU A 40 39.05 27.16 -29.62
N LEU A 41 38.10 26.23 -29.47
CA LEU A 41 37.87 25.14 -30.41
C LEU A 41 37.37 25.67 -31.76
N PHE A 42 36.40 26.60 -31.74
CA PHE A 42 35.97 27.31 -32.95
C PHE A 42 37.11 28.10 -33.61
N LEU A 43 37.92 28.80 -32.82
CA LEU A 43 39.04 29.58 -33.32
C LEU A 43 40.12 28.68 -33.95
N ALA A 44 40.39 27.52 -33.36
CA ALA A 44 41.28 26.50 -33.93
C ALA A 44 40.75 25.94 -35.26
N ILE A 45 39.44 25.65 -35.35
CA ILE A 45 38.81 25.20 -36.60
C ILE A 45 38.94 26.28 -37.69
N ILE A 46 38.67 27.54 -37.36
CA ILE A 46 38.81 28.68 -38.29
C ILE A 46 40.26 28.79 -38.76
N LEU A 47 41.24 28.69 -37.86
CA LEU A 47 42.66 28.70 -38.21
C LEU A 47 43.05 27.52 -39.12
N VAL A 48 42.50 26.33 -38.91
CA VAL A 48 42.71 25.16 -39.79
C VAL A 48 42.11 25.41 -41.17
N ILE A 49 40.91 25.98 -41.27
CA ILE A 49 40.26 26.32 -42.54
C ILE A 49 41.07 27.40 -43.28
N LEU A 50 41.48 28.46 -42.57
CA LEU A 50 42.35 29.52 -43.11
C LEU A 50 43.69 28.97 -43.57
N TRP A 51 44.30 28.06 -42.80
CA TRP A 51 45.53 27.38 -43.18
C TRP A 51 45.33 26.53 -44.44
N CYS A 52 44.25 25.75 -44.53
CA CYS A 52 43.91 24.98 -45.73
C CYS A 52 43.70 25.89 -46.96
N TYR A 53 43.04 27.03 -46.77
CA TYR A 53 42.81 28.02 -47.83
C TYR A 53 44.12 28.69 -48.30
N TYR A 54 44.96 29.16 -47.37
CA TYR A 54 46.27 29.76 -47.69
C TYR A 54 47.24 28.74 -48.31
N ARG A 55 47.19 27.49 -47.86
CA ARG A 55 48.05 26.41 -48.35
C ARG A 55 47.71 25.97 -49.76
N LYS A 56 46.46 26.16 -50.23
CA LYS A 56 46.07 25.91 -51.63
C LYS A 56 46.93 26.69 -52.64
N LYS A 57 47.65 27.72 -52.20
CA LYS A 57 48.59 28.52 -53.02
C LYS A 57 50.04 28.03 -53.04
N LYS A 58 50.44 27.05 -52.20
CA LYS A 58 51.83 26.53 -52.17
C LYS A 58 51.84 25.02 -51.89
N GLU A 59 52.33 24.24 -52.84
CA GLU A 59 52.59 22.80 -52.70
C GLU A 59 53.51 22.52 -51.50
N LYS A 60 52.94 22.15 -50.35
CA LYS A 60 53.70 21.61 -49.22
C LYS A 60 52.97 20.43 -48.59
N THR A 61 53.77 19.49 -48.10
CA THR A 61 53.48 18.11 -47.63
C THR A 61 52.33 17.92 -46.63
N TYR A 62 51.28 17.22 -47.07
CA TYR A 62 49.99 16.97 -46.41
C TYR A 62 50.08 16.47 -44.94
N ALA A 63 51.15 15.74 -44.59
CA ALA A 63 51.37 15.14 -43.27
C ALA A 63 51.23 16.10 -42.07
N LYS A 64 51.75 17.33 -42.16
CA LYS A 64 51.67 18.29 -41.05
C LYS A 64 50.24 18.77 -40.75
N GLY A 65 49.36 18.77 -41.76
CA GLY A 65 47.97 19.20 -41.59
C GLY A 65 47.11 18.12 -40.94
N ILE A 66 47.27 16.87 -41.35
CA ILE A 66 46.61 15.72 -40.71
C ILE A 66 47.01 15.65 -39.23
N LEU A 67 48.29 15.84 -38.92
CA LEU A 67 48.79 15.72 -37.55
C LEU A 67 48.17 16.77 -36.61
N ILE A 68 47.98 18.01 -37.08
CA ILE A 68 47.26 19.06 -36.33
C ILE A 68 45.79 18.69 -36.14
N LEU A 69 45.14 18.12 -37.16
CA LEU A 69 43.74 17.74 -37.11
C LEU A 69 43.50 16.58 -36.11
N ILE A 70 44.40 15.59 -36.08
CA ILE A 70 44.37 14.50 -35.09
C ILE A 70 44.56 15.05 -33.67
N ILE A 71 45.51 15.97 -33.47
CA ILE A 71 45.73 16.59 -32.14
C ILE A 71 44.49 17.35 -31.67
N LEU A 72 43.81 18.08 -32.56
CA LEU A 72 42.58 18.79 -32.23
C LEU A 72 41.43 17.83 -31.87
N ILE A 73 41.31 16.70 -32.57
CA ILE A 73 40.31 15.66 -32.25
C ILE A 73 40.59 15.04 -30.87
N LEU A 74 41.86 14.73 -30.56
CA LEU A 74 42.25 14.19 -29.25
C LEU A 74 41.97 15.18 -28.11
N LEU A 75 42.24 16.47 -28.31
CA LEU A 75 41.92 17.53 -27.34
C LEU A 75 40.40 17.69 -27.15
N ALA A 76 39.61 17.58 -28.22
CA ALA A 76 38.16 17.62 -28.14
C ALA A 76 37.60 16.42 -27.35
N ILE A 77 38.12 15.21 -27.59
CA ILE A 77 37.74 14.01 -26.84
C ILE A 77 38.11 14.16 -25.36
N TRP A 78 39.29 14.70 -25.05
CA TRP A 78 39.72 14.88 -23.66
C TRP A 78 38.92 15.96 -22.93
N SER A 79 38.48 17.02 -23.62
CA SER A 79 37.66 18.10 -23.05
C SER A 79 36.20 17.70 -22.86
N ILE A 80 35.60 16.99 -23.82
CA ILE A 80 34.18 16.63 -23.82
C ILE A 80 33.92 15.32 -23.06
N GLY A 81 34.92 14.41 -23.05
CA GLY A 81 34.83 13.08 -22.45
C GLY A 81 34.33 13.06 -21.00
N PRO A 82 34.93 13.84 -20.08
CA PRO A 82 34.50 13.87 -18.68
C PRO A 82 33.04 14.36 -18.52
N CYS A 83 32.64 15.37 -19.30
CA CYS A 83 31.31 15.97 -19.21
C CYS A 83 30.20 15.01 -19.68
N VAL A 84 30.45 14.25 -20.76
CA VAL A 84 29.51 13.23 -21.25
C VAL A 84 29.48 12.01 -20.32
N TYR A 85 30.64 11.59 -19.81
CA TYR A 85 30.74 10.45 -18.91
C TYR A 85 30.02 10.70 -17.58
N GLN A 86 30.21 11.88 -17.00
CA GLN A 86 29.56 12.27 -15.73
C GLN A 86 28.03 12.36 -15.86
N ARG A 87 27.52 12.83 -17.00
CA ARG A 87 26.07 12.88 -17.27
C ARG A 87 25.44 11.50 -17.37
N HIS A 88 26.15 10.55 -17.99
CA HIS A 88 25.68 9.17 -18.14
C HIS A 88 25.66 8.41 -16.80
N ILE A 89 26.69 8.61 -15.96
CA ILE A 89 26.77 8.03 -14.61
C ILE A 89 25.56 8.51 -13.76
N ALA A 90 25.29 9.82 -13.77
CA ALA A 90 24.18 10.40 -13.00
C ALA A 90 22.79 9.90 -13.44
N GLN A 91 22.61 9.56 -14.72
CA GLN A 91 21.35 8.96 -15.18
C GLN A 91 21.18 7.52 -14.69
N MET A 92 22.25 6.72 -14.65
CA MET A 92 22.17 5.34 -14.16
C MET A 92 21.88 5.32 -12.65
N GLU A 93 22.52 6.18 -11.86
CA GLU A 93 22.29 6.28 -10.42
C GLU A 93 20.84 6.68 -10.08
N LYS A 94 20.26 7.65 -10.81
CA LYS A 94 18.85 8.01 -10.66
C LYS A 94 17.91 6.85 -10.95
N THR A 95 18.19 6.09 -12.01
CA THR A 95 17.35 4.94 -12.41
C THR A 95 17.38 3.86 -11.34
N GLU A 96 18.56 3.55 -10.80
CA GLU A 96 18.71 2.56 -9.72
C GLU A 96 18.00 3.00 -8.43
N LEU A 97 18.04 4.29 -8.10
CA LEU A 97 17.36 4.85 -6.93
C LEU A 97 15.83 4.75 -7.06
N GLU A 98 15.28 5.07 -8.24
CA GLU A 98 13.85 4.94 -8.52
C GLU A 98 13.36 3.49 -8.45
N GLU A 99 14.16 2.54 -8.92
CA GLU A 99 13.82 1.11 -8.86
C GLU A 99 13.78 0.60 -7.43
N LYS A 100 14.79 0.96 -6.61
CA LYS A 100 14.81 0.65 -5.17
C LYS A 100 13.62 1.24 -4.44
N GLN A 101 13.21 2.46 -4.78
CA GLN A 101 12.06 3.10 -4.15
C GLN A 101 10.75 2.37 -4.49
N ARG A 102 10.55 1.97 -5.76
CA ARG A 102 9.38 1.15 -6.14
C ARG A 102 9.36 -0.21 -5.44
N GLU A 103 10.52 -0.82 -5.23
CA GLU A 103 10.60 -2.10 -4.52
C GLU A 103 10.19 -1.96 -3.04
N ILE A 104 10.60 -0.87 -2.39
CA ILE A 104 10.20 -0.56 -1.01
C ILE A 104 8.70 -0.28 -0.92
N GLU A 105 8.16 0.55 -1.81
CA GLU A 105 6.72 0.85 -1.87
C GLU A 105 5.89 -0.41 -2.14
N GLY A 106 6.35 -1.26 -3.07
CA GLY A 106 5.73 -2.57 -3.35
C GLY A 106 5.73 -3.50 -2.15
N LYS A 107 6.85 -3.61 -1.42
CA LYS A 107 6.95 -4.42 -0.20
C LYS A 107 6.04 -3.89 0.91
N GLN A 108 5.96 -2.56 1.10
CA GLN A 108 5.06 -1.96 2.07
C GLN A 108 3.59 -2.21 1.73
N TYR A 109 3.23 -2.09 0.45
CA TYR A 109 1.87 -2.38 -0.02
C TYR A 109 1.49 -3.84 0.20
N MET A 110 2.37 -4.77 -0.16
CA MET A 110 2.15 -6.21 0.06
C MET A 110 2.00 -6.55 1.54
N LYS A 111 2.82 -5.95 2.41
CA LYS A 111 2.71 -6.15 3.86
C LYS A 111 1.38 -5.64 4.42
N LYS A 112 0.92 -4.48 3.95
CA LYS A 112 -0.37 -3.92 4.34
C LYS A 112 -1.54 -4.80 3.90
N MET A 113 -1.50 -5.29 2.67
CA MET A 113 -2.48 -6.27 2.14
C MET A 113 -2.51 -7.54 2.98
N GLU A 114 -1.35 -8.07 3.40
CA GLU A 114 -1.28 -9.26 4.25
C GLU A 114 -1.85 -9.01 5.65
N GLU A 115 -1.56 -7.86 6.25
CA GLU A 115 -2.12 -7.46 7.55
C GLU A 115 -3.64 -7.29 7.50
N ASP A 116 -4.15 -6.64 6.44
CA ASP A 116 -5.60 -6.46 6.25
C ASP A 116 -6.30 -7.79 5.99
N ALA A 117 -5.69 -8.71 5.23
CA ALA A 117 -6.21 -10.07 5.03
C ALA A 117 -6.24 -10.88 6.33
N LYS A 118 -5.22 -10.77 7.19
CA LYS A 118 -5.19 -11.41 8.51
C LYS A 118 -6.30 -10.86 9.41
N LYS A 119 -6.47 -9.55 9.47
CA LYS A 119 -7.56 -8.92 10.24
C LYS A 119 -8.94 -9.37 9.78
N ALA A 120 -9.18 -9.38 8.47
CA ALA A 120 -10.45 -9.88 7.93
C ALA A 120 -10.69 -11.36 8.29
N GLN A 121 -9.64 -12.19 8.26
CA GLN A 121 -9.76 -13.59 8.64
C GLN A 121 -10.03 -13.78 10.14
N ASP A 122 -9.44 -12.95 11.00
CA ASP A 122 -9.66 -12.98 12.44
C ASP A 122 -11.05 -12.45 12.81
N GLU A 123 -11.55 -11.40 12.15
CA GLU A 123 -12.92 -10.90 12.30
C GLU A 123 -13.96 -11.97 11.91
N VAL A 124 -13.75 -12.69 10.81
CA VAL A 124 -14.63 -13.79 10.39
C VAL A 124 -14.62 -14.94 11.41
N LYS A 125 -13.44 -15.29 11.96
CA LYS A 125 -13.34 -16.31 13.01
C LYS A 125 -14.07 -15.87 14.28
N GLU A 126 -13.89 -14.63 14.71
CA GLU A 126 -14.55 -14.08 15.90
C GLU A 126 -16.08 -14.03 15.72
N GLU A 127 -16.56 -13.57 14.57
CA GLU A 127 -17.99 -13.55 14.26
C GLU A 127 -18.58 -14.97 14.21
N SER A 128 -17.87 -15.93 13.62
CA SER A 128 -18.30 -17.34 13.59
C SER A 128 -18.36 -17.96 14.99
N ALA A 129 -17.44 -17.58 15.89
CA ALA A 129 -17.45 -18.06 17.27
C ALA A 129 -18.62 -17.47 18.07
N LYS A 130 -18.94 -16.18 17.87
CA LYS A 130 -20.11 -15.53 18.48
C LYS A 130 -21.43 -16.19 18.04
N ARG A 131 -21.58 -16.47 16.74
CA ARG A 131 -22.77 -17.16 16.21
C ARG A 131 -22.94 -18.56 16.80
N LYS A 132 -21.86 -19.34 16.90
CA LYS A 132 -21.90 -20.68 17.52
C LYS A 132 -22.29 -20.62 19.01
N ALA A 133 -21.81 -19.62 19.75
CA ALA A 133 -22.17 -19.43 21.16
C ALA A 133 -23.63 -19.01 21.37
N GLU A 134 -24.22 -18.23 20.44
CA GLU A 134 -25.65 -17.91 20.45
C GLU A 134 -26.52 -19.12 20.05
N GLU A 135 -26.08 -19.93 19.09
CA GLU A 135 -26.78 -21.16 18.67
C GLU A 135 -26.83 -22.20 19.80
N ASP A 136 -25.73 -22.36 20.56
CA ASP A 136 -25.69 -23.27 21.72
C ASP A 136 -26.54 -22.78 22.90
N LYS A 137 -26.67 -21.46 23.10
CA LYS A 137 -27.63 -20.90 24.08
C LYS A 137 -29.09 -21.10 23.65
N SER A 138 -29.38 -21.02 22.36
CA SER A 138 -30.72 -21.31 21.83
C SER A 138 -31.10 -22.79 22.00
N LYS A 139 -30.17 -23.71 21.73
CA LYS A 139 -30.39 -25.16 21.90
C LYS A 139 -30.57 -25.61 23.35
N ASN A 140 -29.93 -24.94 24.33
CA ASN A 140 -30.19 -25.22 25.75
C ASN A 140 -31.54 -24.67 26.22
N SER A 141 -32.03 -23.58 25.61
CA SER A 141 -33.34 -22.99 25.94
C SER A 141 -34.53 -23.81 25.43
N GLU A 142 -34.35 -24.58 24.35
CA GLU A 142 -35.37 -25.54 23.87
C GLU A 142 -35.32 -26.89 24.61
N LYS A 143 -34.18 -27.27 25.20
CA LYS A 143 -34.06 -28.55 25.92
C LYS A 143 -34.69 -28.53 27.32
N GLU A 144 -34.84 -27.36 27.95
CA GLU A 144 -35.55 -27.23 29.24
C GLU A 144 -37.07 -27.07 29.09
N LYS A 145 -37.61 -26.73 27.91
CA LYS A 145 -39.07 -26.64 27.67
C LYS A 145 -39.73 -27.94 27.19
N ASN A 146 -38.95 -28.96 26.82
CA ASN A 146 -39.46 -30.21 26.23
C ASN A 146 -39.28 -31.45 27.13
N SER A 147 -39.15 -31.30 28.46
CA SER A 147 -39.08 -32.46 29.36
C SER A 147 -40.40 -32.86 30.04
N SER A 148 -41.55 -32.25 29.70
CA SER A 148 -42.87 -32.68 30.23
C SER A 148 -43.92 -33.02 29.16
N THR A 149 -43.53 -33.32 27.92
CA THR A 149 -44.50 -33.80 26.93
C THR A 149 -44.75 -35.28 27.16
N GLN A 150 -45.73 -35.61 28.00
CA GLN A 150 -46.37 -36.92 27.94
C GLN A 150 -46.85 -37.15 26.50
N ASN A 151 -46.39 -38.24 25.88
CA ASN A 151 -46.76 -38.64 24.53
C ASN A 151 -48.21 -39.14 24.57
N TYR A 152 -49.17 -38.24 24.38
CA TYR A 152 -50.59 -38.57 24.34
C TYR A 152 -50.94 -39.18 22.97
N ASN A 153 -51.52 -40.38 22.96
CA ASN A 153 -52.10 -40.97 21.76
C ASN A 153 -53.50 -40.40 21.53
N PHE A 154 -53.61 -39.35 20.70
CA PHE A 154 -54.88 -38.67 20.39
C PHE A 154 -55.87 -39.50 19.55
N LYS A 155 -55.49 -40.71 19.13
CA LYS A 155 -56.39 -41.62 18.41
C LYS A 155 -57.35 -42.37 19.35
N GLU A 156 -56.99 -42.49 20.63
CA GLU A 156 -57.86 -43.06 21.65
C GLU A 156 -58.83 -41.98 22.15
N ASP A 157 -60.13 -42.31 22.17
CA ASP A 157 -61.12 -41.44 22.78
C ASP A 157 -60.96 -41.51 24.31
N ARG A 158 -60.94 -40.35 24.96
CA ARG A 158 -60.76 -40.21 26.40
C ARG A 158 -61.95 -39.49 26.97
N ASP A 159 -62.48 -40.00 28.07
CA ASP A 159 -63.62 -39.41 28.77
C ASP A 159 -63.15 -38.62 30.00
N CYS A 160 -64.04 -37.81 30.58
CA CYS A 160 -63.74 -37.01 31.78
C CYS A 160 -63.24 -37.83 32.99
N SER A 161 -63.54 -39.13 33.04
CA SER A 161 -63.07 -40.03 34.11
C SER A 161 -61.59 -40.42 33.96
N ASP A 162 -61.00 -40.22 32.78
CA ASP A 162 -59.59 -40.56 32.51
C ASP A 162 -58.61 -39.50 33.02
N PHE A 163 -59.11 -38.32 33.42
CA PHE A 163 -58.30 -37.19 33.86
C PHE A 163 -58.45 -36.96 35.36
N ARG A 164 -57.39 -36.51 36.02
CA ARG A 164 -57.43 -36.25 37.47
C ARG A 164 -58.15 -34.95 37.80
N ASN A 165 -58.21 -34.02 36.86
CA ASN A 165 -58.87 -32.72 37.01
C ASN A 165 -59.21 -32.08 35.65
N ALA A 166 -60.09 -31.08 35.66
CA ALA A 166 -60.54 -30.35 34.47
C ALA A 166 -59.40 -29.60 33.74
N SER A 167 -58.34 -29.19 34.44
CA SER A 167 -57.20 -28.51 33.82
C SER A 167 -56.40 -29.46 32.92
N GLU A 168 -56.19 -30.70 33.37
CA GLU A 168 -55.52 -31.76 32.61
C GLU A 168 -56.35 -32.16 31.38
N ALA A 169 -57.66 -32.34 31.56
CA ALA A 169 -58.58 -32.61 30.46
C ALA A 169 -58.60 -31.47 29.42
N THR A 170 -58.55 -30.21 29.89
CA THR A 170 -58.55 -29.03 29.00
C THR A 170 -57.27 -28.93 28.20
N GLU A 171 -56.13 -29.26 28.80
CA GLU A 171 -54.84 -29.27 28.11
C GLU A 171 -54.79 -30.38 27.05
N PHE A 172 -55.26 -31.59 27.38
CA PHE A 172 -55.40 -32.68 26.42
C PHE A 172 -56.33 -32.31 25.26
N MET A 173 -57.52 -31.78 25.54
CA MET A 173 -58.49 -31.35 24.53
C MET A 173 -57.88 -30.30 23.59
N LYS A 174 -57.18 -29.28 24.11
CA LYS A 174 -56.54 -28.24 23.28
C LYS A 174 -55.47 -28.82 22.38
N LYS A 175 -54.64 -29.73 22.89
CA LYS A 175 -53.60 -30.42 22.09
C LYS A 175 -54.23 -31.33 21.03
N SER A 176 -55.30 -32.03 21.36
CA SER A 176 -56.03 -32.89 20.42
C SER A 176 -56.71 -32.09 19.30
N LYS A 177 -57.40 -30.99 19.64
CA LYS A 177 -57.97 -30.04 18.68
C LYS A 177 -56.89 -29.50 17.73
N ALA A 178 -55.74 -29.09 18.27
CA ALA A 178 -54.61 -28.60 17.48
C ALA A 178 -53.99 -29.67 16.56
N ALA A 179 -54.03 -30.94 16.97
CA ALA A 179 -53.57 -32.07 16.16
C ALA A 179 -54.62 -32.58 15.15
N GLY A 180 -55.83 -31.99 15.12
CA GLY A 180 -56.89 -32.30 14.17
C GLY A 180 -57.80 -33.48 14.56
N PHE A 181 -57.71 -33.98 15.79
CA PHE A 181 -58.52 -35.12 16.28
C PHE A 181 -59.84 -34.68 16.94
N GLY A 182 -60.03 -33.38 17.15
CA GLY A 182 -61.27 -32.81 17.69
C GLY A 182 -61.25 -32.67 19.22
N ASP A 183 -62.42 -32.56 19.82
CA ASP A 183 -62.60 -32.24 21.24
C ASP A 183 -62.82 -33.45 22.15
N HIS A 184 -62.87 -34.66 21.57
CA HIS A 184 -63.16 -35.91 22.28
C HIS A 184 -64.43 -35.86 23.15
N ARG A 185 -65.40 -35.00 22.78
CA ARG A 185 -66.65 -34.79 23.55
C ARG A 185 -66.41 -34.33 24.99
N LEU A 186 -65.22 -33.81 25.29
CA LEU A 186 -64.82 -33.34 26.61
C LEU A 186 -65.42 -31.96 26.97
N ASP A 187 -65.82 -31.19 25.97
CA ASP A 187 -66.36 -29.82 26.09
C ASP A 187 -67.79 -29.78 25.54
N ARG A 188 -68.73 -30.32 26.32
CA ARG A 188 -70.12 -30.53 25.88
C ARG A 188 -70.92 -29.23 25.79
N ASN A 189 -70.56 -28.22 26.58
CA ASN A 189 -71.19 -26.91 26.63
C ASN A 189 -70.51 -25.88 25.70
N GLY A 190 -69.32 -26.17 25.17
CA GLY A 190 -68.61 -25.34 24.20
C GLY A 190 -67.97 -24.10 24.81
N ASP A 191 -67.69 -24.11 26.11
CA ASP A 191 -67.09 -22.97 26.82
C ASP A 191 -65.54 -22.96 26.73
N GLY A 192 -64.96 -24.01 26.12
CA GLY A 192 -63.51 -24.17 25.95
C GLY A 192 -62.80 -24.75 27.18
N ILE A 193 -63.55 -25.20 28.19
CA ILE A 193 -63.08 -25.89 29.39
C ILE A 193 -63.61 -27.32 29.35
N ALA A 194 -62.71 -28.31 29.36
CA ALA A 194 -63.10 -29.70 29.37
C ALA A 194 -63.64 -30.12 30.75
N CYS A 195 -64.71 -30.92 30.75
CA CYS A 195 -65.22 -31.62 31.93
C CYS A 195 -65.64 -30.70 33.09
N ASN A 196 -66.22 -29.55 32.76
CA ASN A 196 -66.83 -28.59 33.67
C ASN A 196 -68.33 -28.84 33.87
#